data_AF-A0A2T0TZ46-F1
#
_entry.id   AF-A0A2T0TZ46-F1
#
_cell.length_a   1.000
_cell.length_b   1.000
_cell.length_c   1.000
_cell.angle_alpha   90.00
_cell.angle_beta   90.00
_cell.angle_gamma   90.00
#
_symmetry.space_group_name_H-M   'P 1'
#
loop_
_entity.id
_entity.type
_entity.pdbx_description
1 polymer ?
#
loop_
_entity_poly.entity_id
_entity_poly.type
_entity_poly.pdbx_seq_one_letter_code
_entity_poly.pdbx_strand_id
1 'polypeptide(L)'
;MLYADWVKRDSLLVTEDEFKKDLLANYSKMLPFGVGSKDAPYFIPPYEWYNKQIVSWTEDLGLQVVNFSPGTSSTADYTYPEMGKSYRSSAEIYDSILDFEKGDPHGLNGFILLVHIGTDPRRKDKFYDKLDQLLTELKAKQYTFVKINKLLD
;
A
#
# COMPACT_ATOMS: atom_id res chain seq x y z
N MET A 1 6.32 -12.28 -4.39
CA MET A 1 6.10 -13.58 -3.73
C MET A 1 4.95 -13.42 -2.76
N LEU A 2 4.04 -14.39 -2.65
CA LEU A 2 3.01 -14.38 -1.59
C LEU A 2 3.56 -15.13 -0.38
N TYR A 3 3.43 -14.57 0.83
CA TYR A 3 4.02 -15.18 2.03
C TYR A 3 3.02 -15.97 2.87
N ALA A 4 1.83 -15.42 3.09
CA ALA A 4 0.77 -16.08 3.87
C ALA A 4 -0.29 -16.66 2.92
N ASP A 5 -0.82 -17.83 3.26
CA ASP A 5 -1.83 -18.49 2.44
C ASP A 5 -3.15 -17.69 2.38
N TRP A 6 -3.82 -17.72 1.23
CA TRP A 6 -5.08 -16.98 1.03
C TRP A 6 -6.26 -17.59 1.79
N VAL A 7 -6.28 -18.91 1.99
CA VAL A 7 -7.39 -19.64 2.61
C VAL A 7 -7.18 -19.78 4.11
N LYS A 8 -5.96 -20.16 4.52
CA LYS A 8 -5.56 -20.34 5.90
C LYS A 8 -4.42 -19.36 6.24
N ARG A 9 -4.78 -18.12 6.56
CA ARG A 9 -3.83 -17.01 6.79
C ARG A 9 -2.68 -17.31 7.76
N ASP A 10 -2.90 -18.15 8.76
CA ASP A 10 -1.85 -18.55 9.71
C ASP A 10 -0.83 -19.56 9.12
N SER A 11 -1.07 -20.08 7.92
CA SER A 11 -0.12 -20.88 7.17
C SER A 11 0.81 -19.99 6.34
N LEU A 12 2.08 -20.37 6.29
CA LEU A 12 3.09 -19.74 5.46
C LEU A 12 3.35 -20.55 4.20
N LEU A 13 3.58 -19.85 3.09
CA LEU A 13 3.99 -20.40 1.80
C LEU A 13 5.51 -20.33 1.60
N VAL A 14 6.21 -19.73 2.55
CA VAL A 14 7.65 -19.47 2.54
C VAL A 14 8.26 -19.83 3.88
N THR A 15 9.52 -20.22 3.85
CA THR A 15 10.36 -20.31 5.06
C THR A 15 10.82 -18.92 5.51
N GLU A 16 11.31 -18.83 6.73
CA GLU A 16 11.88 -17.59 7.27
C GLU A 16 13.07 -17.10 6.43
N ASP A 17 13.96 -18.00 6.02
CA ASP A 17 15.12 -17.67 5.20
C ASP A 17 14.73 -17.13 3.82
N GLU A 18 13.71 -17.72 3.18
CA GLU A 18 13.18 -17.24 1.90
C GLU A 18 12.57 -15.84 2.04
N PHE A 19 11.79 -15.62 3.09
CA PHE A 19 11.23 -14.30 3.41
C PHE A 19 12.33 -13.25 3.63
N LYS A 20 13.29 -13.53 4.54
CA LYS A 20 14.38 -12.60 4.86
C LYS A 20 15.23 -12.30 3.63
N LYS A 21 15.52 -13.30 2.81
CA LYS A 21 16.27 -13.13 1.56
C LYS A 21 15.52 -12.26 0.56
N ASP A 22 14.22 -12.47 0.36
CA ASP A 22 13.39 -11.66 -0.54
C ASP A 22 13.33 -10.20 -0.08
N LEU A 23 13.07 -9.97 1.21
CA LEU A 23 13.01 -8.64 1.79
C LEU A 23 14.36 -7.90 1.70
N LEU A 24 15.46 -8.54 2.09
CA LEU A 24 16.80 -7.93 2.07
C LEU A 24 17.33 -7.70 0.64
N ALA A 25 16.87 -8.48 -0.34
CA ALA A 25 17.17 -8.24 -1.74
C ALA A 25 16.62 -6.89 -2.23
N ASN A 26 15.45 -6.46 -1.74
CA ASN A 26 14.90 -5.14 -2.07
C ASN A 26 15.80 -4.01 -1.56
N TYR A 27 16.22 -4.06 -0.29
CA TYR A 27 17.16 -3.07 0.25
C TYR A 27 18.52 -3.10 -0.46
N SER A 28 19.00 -4.29 -0.86
CA SER A 28 20.23 -4.40 -1.65
C SER A 28 20.13 -3.69 -3.00
N LYS A 29 18.94 -3.65 -3.62
CA LYS A 29 18.68 -2.91 -4.87
C LYS A 29 18.52 -1.41 -4.65
N MET A 30 18.00 -1.01 -3.50
CA MET A 30 17.80 0.41 -3.14
C MET A 30 19.07 1.08 -2.60
N LEU A 31 19.99 0.31 -2.02
CA LEU A 31 21.22 0.82 -1.39
C LEU A 31 22.11 1.68 -2.32
N PRO A 32 22.34 1.34 -3.60
CA PRO A 32 23.09 2.19 -4.52
C PRO A 32 22.45 3.57 -4.78
N PHE A 33 21.15 3.71 -4.49
CA PHE A 33 20.41 4.97 -4.57
C PHE A 33 20.35 5.72 -3.22
N GLY A 34 21.09 5.26 -2.22
CA GLY A 34 21.18 5.90 -0.90
C GLY A 34 20.02 5.56 0.04
N VAL A 35 19.29 4.48 -0.21
CA VAL A 35 18.17 4.03 0.65
C VAL A 35 18.52 2.69 1.28
N GLY A 36 18.97 2.73 2.53
CA GLY A 36 19.20 1.55 3.38
C GLY A 36 17.99 1.21 4.25
N SER A 37 18.09 0.09 4.98
CA SER A 37 17.03 -0.36 5.90
C SER A 37 16.74 0.62 7.04
N LYS A 38 17.75 1.39 7.47
CA LYS A 38 17.57 2.43 8.49
C LYS A 38 16.90 3.70 7.95
N ASP A 39 17.01 3.97 6.65
CA ASP A 39 16.42 5.14 6.00
C ASP A 39 14.93 4.93 5.69
N ALA A 40 14.53 3.67 5.50
CA ALA A 40 13.15 3.25 5.27
C ALA A 40 12.81 2.02 6.13
N PRO A 41 12.63 2.17 7.46
CA PRO A 41 12.42 1.06 8.39
C PRO A 41 11.00 0.49 8.35
N TYR A 42 10.34 0.52 7.19
CA TYR A 42 8.95 0.11 7.01
C TYR A 42 8.81 -0.89 5.87
N PHE A 43 7.89 -1.82 6.04
CA PHE A 43 7.60 -2.86 5.07
C PHE A 43 6.10 -3.02 4.84
N ILE A 44 5.69 -3.04 3.56
CA ILE A 44 4.34 -3.43 3.16
C ILE A 44 4.46 -4.82 2.52
N PRO A 45 3.87 -5.87 3.13
CA PRO A 45 3.87 -7.21 2.57
C PRO A 45 3.18 -7.24 1.19
N PRO A 46 3.64 -8.05 0.23
CA PRO A 46 3.00 -8.21 -1.06
C PRO A 46 1.52 -8.58 -0.92
N TYR A 47 0.68 -7.98 -1.77
CA TYR A 47 -0.78 -8.10 -1.71
C TYR A 47 -1.39 -7.64 -0.38
N GLU A 48 -0.62 -6.86 0.39
CA GLU A 48 -1.01 -6.30 1.68
C GLU A 48 -1.45 -7.41 2.67
N TRP A 49 -0.97 -8.64 2.44
CA TRP A 49 -1.41 -9.87 3.09
C TRP A 49 -0.27 -10.51 3.89
N TYR A 50 -0.51 -10.70 5.18
CA TYR A 50 0.50 -11.17 6.14
C TYR A 50 -0.15 -11.80 7.37
N ASN A 51 0.65 -12.50 8.18
CA ASN A 51 0.25 -13.06 9.47
C ASN A 51 1.26 -12.68 10.58
N LYS A 52 1.06 -13.22 11.78
CA LYS A 52 1.89 -12.89 12.96
C LYS A 52 3.36 -13.26 12.76
N GLN A 53 3.66 -14.34 12.06
CA GLN A 53 5.04 -14.76 11.81
C GLN A 53 5.75 -13.77 10.88
N ILE A 54 5.10 -13.30 9.82
CA ILE A 54 5.66 -12.26 8.94
C ILE A 54 5.95 -10.97 9.71
N VAL A 55 5.05 -10.55 10.61
CA VAL A 55 5.30 -9.39 11.47
C VAL A 55 6.53 -9.62 12.34
N SER A 56 6.60 -10.74 13.07
CA SER A 56 7.74 -11.09 13.93
C SER A 56 9.06 -11.12 13.16
N TRP A 57 9.10 -11.76 11.99
CA TRP A 57 10.33 -11.85 11.19
C TRP A 57 10.73 -10.50 10.60
N THR A 58 9.78 -9.61 10.34
CA THR A 58 10.05 -8.25 9.91
C THR A 58 10.68 -7.44 11.06
N GLU A 59 10.14 -7.58 12.27
CA GLU A 59 10.67 -6.96 13.49
C GLU A 59 12.09 -7.44 13.82
N ASP A 60 12.39 -8.73 13.63
CA ASP A 60 13.74 -9.29 13.81
C ASP A 60 14.79 -8.64 12.89
N LEU A 61 14.36 -8.07 11.76
CA LEU A 61 15.21 -7.31 10.84
C LEU A 61 15.28 -5.81 11.16
N GLY A 62 14.64 -5.37 12.24
CA GLY A 62 14.56 -3.96 12.65
C GLY A 62 13.61 -3.13 11.78
N LEU A 63 12.61 -3.76 11.17
CA LEU A 63 11.62 -3.13 10.30
C LEU A 63 10.22 -3.22 10.93
N GLN A 64 9.35 -2.29 10.56
CA GLN A 64 7.95 -2.27 10.99
C GLN A 64 7.01 -2.60 9.82
N VAL A 65 6.12 -3.57 10.02
CA VAL A 65 5.03 -3.81 9.06
C VAL A 65 4.02 -2.67 9.13
N VAL A 66 3.68 -2.10 7.98
CA VAL A 66 2.61 -1.11 7.83
C VAL A 66 1.64 -1.56 6.74
N ASN A 67 0.42 -1.04 6.76
CA ASN A 67 -0.58 -1.34 5.74
C ASN A 67 -1.47 -0.12 5.46
N PHE A 68 -2.23 -0.18 4.37
CA PHE A 68 -3.21 0.84 4.02
C PHE A 68 -4.44 0.81 4.95
N SER A 69 -5.16 1.92 4.99
CA SER A 69 -6.45 2.01 5.69
C SER A 69 -7.58 1.55 4.75
N PRO A 70 -8.46 0.63 5.18
CA PRO A 70 -9.54 0.13 4.33
C PRO A 70 -10.67 1.17 4.16
N GLY A 71 -11.47 1.03 3.09
CA GLY A 71 -12.73 1.78 2.92
C GLY A 71 -12.83 2.60 1.63
N THR A 72 -11.72 3.05 1.07
CA THR A 72 -11.71 3.97 -0.09
C THR A 72 -11.56 3.30 -1.45
N SER A 73 -11.34 1.99 -1.48
CA SER A 73 -11.01 1.22 -2.70
C SER A 73 -9.78 1.73 -3.48
N SER A 74 -8.95 2.60 -2.88
CA SER A 74 -7.74 3.16 -3.51
C SER A 74 -6.81 2.08 -4.08
N THR A 75 -6.71 0.96 -3.39
CA THR A 75 -5.89 -0.20 -3.82
C THR A 75 -6.41 -0.92 -5.04
N ALA A 76 -7.67 -0.71 -5.46
CA ALA A 76 -8.21 -1.36 -6.66
C ALA A 76 -7.68 -0.75 -7.97
N ASP A 77 -6.78 0.23 -7.89
CA ASP A 77 -6.16 0.87 -9.05
C ASP A 77 -5.25 -0.06 -9.86
N TYR A 78 -4.81 -1.18 -9.30
CA TYR A 78 -4.10 -2.23 -10.06
C TYR A 78 -5.01 -2.96 -11.06
N THR A 79 -6.33 -2.91 -10.88
CA THR A 79 -7.27 -3.66 -11.70
C THR A 79 -7.35 -3.11 -13.12
N TYR A 80 -7.73 -3.94 -14.09
CA TYR A 80 -7.88 -3.55 -15.50
C TYR A 80 -9.20 -4.10 -16.09
N PRO A 81 -9.72 -3.52 -17.18
CA PRO A 81 -11.09 -3.78 -17.66
C PRO A 81 -11.45 -5.27 -17.83
N GLU A 82 -10.53 -6.08 -18.33
CA GLU A 82 -10.73 -7.51 -18.58
C GLU A 82 -10.85 -8.35 -17.29
N MET A 83 -10.62 -7.76 -16.11
CA MET A 83 -10.93 -8.39 -14.81
C MET A 83 -12.44 -8.36 -14.47
N GLY A 84 -13.28 -7.76 -15.33
CA GLY A 84 -14.73 -7.79 -15.20
C GLY A 84 -15.22 -7.12 -13.92
N LYS A 85 -15.99 -7.85 -13.10
CA LYS A 85 -16.60 -7.31 -11.87
C LYS A 85 -15.61 -6.79 -10.83
N SER A 86 -14.35 -7.23 -10.90
CA SER A 86 -13.30 -6.76 -10.01
C SER A 86 -12.71 -5.41 -10.44
N TYR A 87 -12.90 -5.01 -11.70
CA TYR A 87 -12.37 -3.76 -12.22
C TYR A 87 -13.02 -2.55 -11.55
N ARG A 88 -12.19 -1.55 -11.22
CA ARG A 88 -12.60 -0.23 -10.76
C ARG A 88 -11.86 0.83 -11.57
N SER A 89 -12.62 1.65 -12.28
CA SER A 89 -12.08 2.78 -13.04
C SER A 89 -11.49 3.83 -12.10
N SER A 90 -10.59 4.65 -12.62
CA SER A 90 -9.97 5.73 -11.84
C SER A 90 -10.96 6.81 -11.40
N ALA A 91 -12.09 6.96 -12.10
CA ALA A 91 -13.18 7.82 -11.66
C ALA A 91 -13.91 7.22 -10.45
N GLU A 92 -14.29 5.94 -10.49
CA GLU A 92 -14.94 5.25 -9.37
C GLU A 92 -14.06 5.25 -8.10
N ILE A 93 -12.74 5.05 -8.26
CA ILE A 93 -11.80 5.11 -7.14
C ILE A 93 -11.71 6.52 -6.56
N TYR A 94 -11.65 7.54 -7.42
CA TYR A 94 -11.59 8.94 -6.99
C TYR A 94 -12.83 9.32 -6.18
N ASP A 95 -14.01 9.01 -6.72
CA ASP A 95 -15.28 9.28 -6.05
C ASP A 95 -15.38 8.49 -4.74
N SER A 96 -14.95 7.22 -4.71
CA SER A 96 -14.94 6.41 -3.49
C SER A 96 -14.04 6.98 -2.38
N ILE A 97 -12.94 7.66 -2.73
CA ILE A 97 -12.08 8.33 -1.72
C ILE A 97 -12.80 9.53 -1.13
N LEU A 98 -13.42 10.37 -1.97
CA LEU A 98 -14.11 11.58 -1.52
C LEU A 98 -15.42 11.28 -0.79
N ASP A 99 -16.14 10.25 -1.22
CA ASP A 99 -17.36 9.80 -0.55
C ASP A 99 -17.05 9.26 0.84
N PHE A 100 -15.97 8.49 1.00
CA PHE A 100 -15.49 8.07 2.31
C PHE A 100 -15.10 9.27 3.17
N GLU A 101 -14.29 10.19 2.61
CA GLU A 101 -13.86 11.41 3.30
C GLU A 101 -15.03 12.26 3.80
N LYS A 102 -16.09 12.37 3.01
CA LYS A 102 -17.29 13.13 3.35
C LYS A 102 -18.19 12.41 4.35
N GLY A 103 -18.22 11.07 4.30
CA GLY A 103 -19.11 10.24 5.10
C GLY A 103 -18.61 9.91 6.50
N ASP A 104 -17.29 9.84 6.69
CA ASP A 104 -16.68 9.55 7.98
C ASP A 104 -16.57 10.82 8.85
N PRO A 105 -16.97 10.81 10.14
CA PRO A 105 -16.88 11.97 11.01
C PRO A 105 -15.43 12.47 11.24
N HIS A 106 -14.43 11.64 10.97
CA HIS A 106 -13.01 11.98 11.03
C HIS A 106 -12.39 12.17 9.63
N GLY A 107 -13.18 12.02 8.56
CA GLY A 107 -12.73 12.09 7.18
C GLY A 107 -11.55 11.17 6.91
N LEU A 108 -10.48 11.72 6.34
CA LEU A 108 -9.23 10.98 6.08
C LEU A 108 -8.14 11.23 7.13
N ASN A 109 -8.49 11.72 8.33
CA ASN A 109 -7.51 11.97 9.37
C ASN A 109 -6.86 10.66 9.85
N GLY A 110 -5.54 10.54 9.66
CA GLY A 110 -4.79 9.32 9.96
C GLY A 110 -4.89 8.21 8.90
N PHE A 111 -5.52 8.49 7.75
CA PHE A 111 -5.74 7.51 6.71
C PHE A 111 -4.48 7.28 5.84
N ILE A 112 -4.17 6.01 5.57
CA ILE A 112 -3.09 5.61 4.66
C ILE A 112 -3.72 5.16 3.34
N LEU A 113 -3.62 5.99 2.30
CA LEU A 113 -4.01 5.63 0.94
C LEU A 113 -2.85 4.87 0.26
N LEU A 114 -3.19 3.78 -0.45
CA LEU A 114 -2.23 3.02 -1.26
C LEU A 114 -2.64 3.10 -2.74
N VAL A 115 -1.67 3.45 -3.58
CA VAL A 115 -1.79 3.64 -5.04
C VAL A 115 -0.56 3.04 -5.70
N HIS A 116 -0.72 2.45 -6.88
CA HIS A 116 0.33 1.76 -7.63
C HIS A 116 0.80 2.61 -8.81
N ILE A 117 2.07 3.02 -8.82
CA ILE A 117 2.67 3.81 -9.93
C ILE A 117 3.00 2.92 -11.16
N GLY A 118 2.89 1.59 -11.03
CA GLY A 118 3.23 0.60 -12.07
C GLY A 118 2.10 -0.37 -12.42
N THR A 119 0.87 0.11 -12.63
CA THR A 119 -0.27 -0.76 -12.94
C THR A 119 -0.18 -1.37 -14.34
N ASP A 120 -0.90 -2.48 -14.53
CA ASP A 120 -0.90 -3.27 -15.76
C ASP A 120 -1.12 -2.41 -17.03
N PRO A 121 -0.34 -2.58 -18.12
CA PRO A 121 -0.45 -1.77 -19.35
C PRO A 121 -1.83 -1.84 -20.03
N ARG A 122 -2.67 -2.82 -19.69
CA ARG A 122 -4.07 -2.93 -20.15
C ARG A 122 -4.98 -1.91 -19.48
N ARG A 123 -4.71 -1.50 -18.24
CA ARG A 123 -5.39 -0.35 -17.63
C ARG A 123 -4.94 0.92 -18.33
N LYS A 124 -5.85 1.63 -19.01
CA LYS A 124 -5.54 2.86 -19.75
C LYS A 124 -5.77 4.12 -18.93
N ASP A 125 -6.75 4.10 -18.03
CA ASP A 125 -7.07 5.17 -17.10
C ASP A 125 -6.27 4.99 -15.81
N LYS A 126 -5.03 5.45 -15.79
CA LYS A 126 -4.13 5.26 -14.64
C LYS A 126 -4.54 6.16 -13.49
N PHE A 127 -4.68 5.60 -12.28
CA PHE A 127 -5.09 6.41 -11.13
C PHE A 127 -4.03 7.45 -10.76
N TYR A 128 -2.76 7.15 -11.00
CA TYR A 128 -1.68 8.11 -10.76
C TYR A 128 -1.78 9.40 -11.59
N ASP A 129 -2.49 9.38 -12.72
CA ASP A 129 -2.77 10.60 -13.51
C ASP A 129 -3.77 11.54 -12.81
N LYS A 130 -4.52 11.04 -11.81
CA LYS A 130 -5.45 11.82 -10.98
C LYS A 130 -4.85 12.27 -9.64
N LEU A 131 -3.61 11.88 -9.31
CA LEU A 131 -3.03 12.20 -8.01
C LEU A 131 -2.93 13.70 -7.78
N ASP A 132 -2.52 14.49 -8.78
CA ASP A 132 -2.44 15.95 -8.63
C ASP A 132 -3.80 16.58 -8.29
N GLN A 133 -4.85 16.12 -8.98
CA GLN A 133 -6.23 16.53 -8.72
C GLN A 133 -6.65 16.18 -7.28
N LEU A 134 -6.46 14.93 -6.87
CA LEU A 134 -6.85 14.45 -5.53
C LEU A 134 -6.10 15.20 -4.43
N LEU A 135 -4.78 15.37 -4.58
CA LEU A 135 -3.95 16.07 -3.62
C LEU A 135 -4.36 17.54 -3.50
N THR A 136 -4.71 18.19 -4.62
CA THR A 136 -5.19 19.58 -4.63
C THR A 136 -6.52 19.71 -3.91
N GLU A 137 -7.47 18.80 -4.16
CA GLU A 137 -8.77 18.81 -3.48
C GLU A 137 -8.63 18.59 -1.97
N LEU A 138 -7.84 17.60 -1.55
CA LEU A 138 -7.63 17.31 -0.14
C LEU A 138 -6.87 18.45 0.57
N LYS A 139 -5.89 19.10 -0.08
CA LYS A 139 -5.25 20.30 0.48
C LYS A 139 -6.22 21.47 0.65
N ALA A 140 -7.14 21.66 -0.30
CA ALA A 140 -8.18 22.70 -0.17
C ALA A 140 -9.13 22.43 1.02
N LYS A 141 -9.30 21.15 1.39
CA LYS A 141 -10.00 20.69 2.60
C LYS A 141 -9.10 20.68 3.85
N GLN A 142 -7.92 21.30 3.80
CA GLN A 142 -6.95 21.44 4.90
C GLN A 142 -6.25 20.13 5.33
N TYR A 143 -6.31 19.06 4.53
CA TYR A 143 -5.49 17.88 4.80
C TYR A 143 -4.01 18.16 4.58
N THR A 144 -3.18 17.58 5.44
CA THR A 144 -1.72 17.60 5.32
C THR A 144 -1.22 16.18 5.03
N PHE A 145 -0.43 16.04 3.97
CA PHE A 145 0.22 14.78 3.63
C PHE A 145 1.55 14.68 4.37
N VAL A 146 1.72 13.59 5.11
CA VAL A 146 2.94 13.31 5.88
C VAL A 146 3.53 11.98 5.45
N LYS A 147 4.83 11.81 5.69
CA LYS A 147 5.50 10.52 5.55
C LYS A 147 5.01 9.57 6.65
N ILE A 148 5.14 8.27 6.40
CA ILE A 148 4.67 7.23 7.33
C ILE A 148 5.30 7.34 8.72
N ASN A 149 6.58 7.72 8.81
CA ASN A 149 7.24 7.92 10.10
C ASN A 149 6.56 9.01 10.93
N LYS A 150 6.29 10.16 10.32
CA LYS A 150 5.59 11.26 11.01
C LYS A 150 4.13 10.91 11.36
N LEU A 151 3.50 10.00 10.63
CA LEU A 151 2.13 9.55 10.96
C LEU A 151 2.10 8.64 12.19
N LEU A 152 3.15 7.84 12.39
CA LEU A 152 3.24 6.81 13.43
C LEU A 152 3.98 7.27 14.70
N ASP A 153 4.62 8.44 14.66
CA ASP A 153 5.21 9.14 15.80
C ASP A 153 4.13 9.68 16.75
#